data_AF-A6N0K8-F1
#
_entry.id   AF-A6N0K8-F1
#
_cell.length_a   1.000
_cell.length_b   1.000
_cell.length_c   1.000
_cell.angle_alpha   90.00
_cell.angle_beta   90.00
_cell.angle_gamma   90.00
#
_symmetry.space_group_name_H-M   'P 1'
#
loop_
_entity.id
_entity.type
_entity.pdbx_description
1 polymer ?
#
loop_
_entity_poly.entity_id
_entity_poly.type
_entity_poly.pdbx_seq_one_letter_code
_entity_poly.pdbx_strand_id
1 'polypeptide(L)'
;DRPLDGNADSTFGMGLTSGQSQFSALDSSSRLGLKPWQKLKPSVEILCNSQVLAPEMSLATVRAYVWKKPEDLILNYKVVQSR
;
A
#
# COMPACT_ATOMS: atom_id res chain seq x y z
N ASP A 1 32.33 -17.22 -19.41
CA ASP A 1 32.03 -17.92 -18.15
C ASP A 1 32.17 -16.90 -17.02
N ARG A 2 31.13 -16.68 -16.20
CA ARG A 2 31.10 -15.62 -15.18
C ARG A 2 30.53 -16.19 -13.88
N PRO A 3 31.20 -15.94 -12.75
CA PRO A 3 30.52 -15.65 -11.47
C PRO A 3 31.19 -14.39 -10.83
N LEU A 4 30.50 -13.31 -10.42
CA LEU A 4 29.71 -13.13 -9.17
C LEU A 4 30.34 -13.90 -7.99
N ASP A 5 30.89 -13.29 -6.94
CA ASP A 5 30.17 -12.57 -5.89
C ASP A 5 31.19 -11.89 -4.97
N GLY A 6 30.95 -10.64 -4.60
CA GLY A 6 31.72 -9.89 -3.60
C GLY A 6 30.89 -9.70 -2.35
N ASN A 7 30.84 -10.73 -1.51
CA ASN A 7 30.31 -10.70 -0.15
C ASN A 7 31.14 -9.76 0.74
N ALA A 8 30.48 -8.84 1.43
CA ALA A 8 31.06 -8.12 2.56
C ALA A 8 30.10 -8.16 3.75
N ASP A 9 30.39 -9.13 4.61
CA ASP A 9 29.89 -9.26 5.97
C ASP A 9 30.26 -8.02 6.79
N SER A 10 29.29 -7.45 7.50
CA SER A 10 29.57 -6.65 8.69
C SER A 10 28.60 -7.05 9.79
N THR A 11 29.00 -8.16 10.41
CA THR A 11 28.75 -8.56 11.78
C THR A 11 28.68 -7.37 12.75
N PHE A 12 27.48 -7.11 13.28
CA PHE A 12 27.31 -6.53 14.61
C PHE A 12 26.47 -7.50 15.43
N GLY A 13 27.16 -8.44 16.09
CA GLY A 13 26.54 -9.32 17.06
C GLY A 13 26.25 -8.58 18.37
N MET A 14 25.16 -8.95 19.04
CA MET A 14 25.08 -9.10 20.49
C MET A 14 23.72 -9.70 20.88
N GLY A 15 23.75 -10.85 21.58
CA GLY A 15 22.74 -11.20 22.58
C GLY A 15 21.74 -12.31 22.23
N LEU A 16 22.07 -13.53 22.64
CA LEU A 16 21.21 -14.71 22.65
C LEU A 16 20.18 -14.63 23.80
N THR A 17 18.90 -14.92 23.54
CA THR A 17 18.03 -15.65 24.50
C THR A 17 17.10 -16.61 23.74
N SER A 18 17.19 -17.88 24.12
CA SER A 18 16.47 -19.06 23.67
C SER A 18 14.96 -19.07 23.99
N GLY A 19 14.15 -19.75 23.17
CA GLY A 19 12.88 -20.33 23.63
C GLY A 19 11.85 -20.76 22.58
N GLN A 20 11.86 -22.06 22.23
CA GLN A 20 10.70 -22.93 21.87
C GLN A 20 9.89 -22.59 20.58
N SER A 21 10.16 -23.17 19.40
CA SER A 21 9.79 -24.51 18.89
C SER A 21 8.29 -24.76 18.53
N GLN A 22 8.07 -25.02 17.24
CA GLN A 22 7.14 -25.96 16.58
C GLN A 22 5.62 -25.74 16.62
N PHE A 23 5.03 -25.45 15.44
CA PHE A 23 3.76 -26.01 14.97
C PHE A 23 3.84 -26.10 13.42
N SER A 24 4.25 -27.23 12.85
CA SER A 24 3.43 -28.39 12.43
C SER A 24 2.60 -28.15 11.17
N ALA A 25 3.02 -28.80 10.09
CA ALA A 25 2.24 -29.02 8.88
C ALA A 25 1.18 -30.12 9.13
N LEU A 26 -0.11 -29.82 8.85
CA LEU A 26 -1.19 -30.80 8.62
C LEU A 26 -2.37 -30.05 7.97
N ASP A 27 -2.52 -30.16 6.66
CA ASP A 27 -3.59 -30.89 5.96
C ASP A 27 -4.97 -30.20 5.92
N SER A 28 -5.40 -29.98 4.67
CA SER A 28 -6.77 -30.09 4.16
C SER A 28 -7.93 -29.61 5.06
N SER A 29 -8.47 -28.42 4.73
CA SER A 29 -9.90 -28.18 4.95
C SER A 29 -10.47 -27.21 3.92
N SER A 30 -11.33 -27.78 3.08
CA SER A 30 -12.60 -27.19 2.69
C SER A 30 -12.56 -25.94 1.82
N ARG A 31 -12.69 -26.16 0.51
CA ARG A 31 -13.66 -25.54 -0.42
C ARG A 31 -14.49 -24.33 0.10
N LEU A 32 -13.87 -23.29 0.63
CA LEU A 32 -14.51 -22.01 0.86
C LEU A 32 -14.09 -21.12 -0.30
N GLY A 33 -14.90 -21.17 -1.35
CA GLY A 33 -14.82 -20.28 -2.50
C GLY A 33 -15.02 -18.84 -2.06
N LEU A 34 -13.96 -18.23 -1.54
CA LEU A 34 -13.86 -16.80 -1.38
C LEU A 34 -13.57 -16.25 -2.76
N LYS A 35 -14.59 -15.77 -3.46
CA LYS A 35 -14.37 -14.80 -4.54
C LYS A 35 -13.87 -13.55 -3.83
N PRO A 36 -12.57 -13.20 -3.82
CA PRO A 36 -12.10 -12.26 -2.83
C PRO A 36 -12.49 -10.80 -3.15
N TRP A 37 -13.03 -10.51 -4.34
CA TRP A 37 -13.24 -9.13 -4.81
C TRP A 37 -14.43 -8.90 -5.78
N GLN A 38 -15.37 -9.85 -5.91
CA GLN A 38 -16.41 -9.79 -6.96
C GLN A 38 -17.69 -9.02 -6.57
N LYS A 39 -17.60 -8.01 -5.70
CA LYS A 39 -18.77 -7.20 -5.35
C LYS A 39 -18.37 -5.74 -5.17
N LEU A 40 -18.47 -5.00 -6.28
CA LEU A 40 -18.26 -3.56 -6.42
C LEU A 40 -16.84 -3.13 -6.05
N LYS A 41 -16.00 -2.81 -7.03
CA LYS A 41 -14.77 -2.06 -6.77
C LYS A 41 -15.23 -0.66 -6.31
N PRO A 42 -15.10 -0.29 -5.01
CA PRO A 42 -15.43 1.07 -4.61
C PRO A 42 -14.50 1.99 -5.40
N SER A 43 -15.07 2.91 -6.17
CA SER A 43 -14.29 3.99 -6.77
C SER A 43 -14.11 5.07 -5.72
N VAL A 44 -12.95 5.71 -5.68
CA VAL A 44 -12.68 6.83 -4.78
C VAL A 44 -12.43 8.05 -5.62
N GLU A 45 -13.17 9.12 -5.33
CA GLU A 45 -12.90 10.43 -5.91
C GLU A 45 -12.13 11.27 -4.89
N ILE A 46 -11.04 11.87 -5.35
CA ILE A 46 -10.26 12.82 -4.56
C ILE A 46 -10.70 14.23 -4.94
N LEU A 47 -10.86 15.10 -3.96
CA LEU A 47 -11.31 16.47 -4.13
C LEU A 47 -10.33 17.45 -3.49
N CYS A 48 -10.12 18.59 -4.15
CA CYS A 48 -9.46 19.76 -3.57
C CYS A 48 -10.38 20.96 -3.77
N ASN A 49 -10.63 21.77 -2.73
CA ASN A 49 -11.57 22.90 -2.80
C ASN A 49 -12.95 22.51 -3.38
N SER A 50 -13.47 21.33 -3.00
CA SER A 50 -14.72 20.75 -3.50
C SER A 50 -14.75 20.41 -5.00
N GLN A 51 -13.63 20.49 -5.72
CA GLN A 51 -13.49 20.02 -7.09
C GLN A 51 -12.87 18.62 -7.13
N VAL A 52 -13.48 17.71 -7.92
CA VAL A 52 -12.93 16.38 -8.18
C VAL A 52 -11.66 16.51 -9.03
N LEU A 53 -10.62 15.81 -8.62
CA LEU A 53 -9.33 15.77 -9.30
C LEU A 53 -9.24 14.55 -10.21
N ALA A 54 -8.66 14.74 -11.40
CA ALA A 54 -8.30 13.65 -12.29
C ALA A 54 -7.19 12.78 -11.66
N PRO A 55 -7.27 11.44 -11.75
CA PRO A 55 -6.27 10.52 -11.18
C PRO A 55 -4.84 10.74 -11.68
N GLU A 56 -4.69 11.30 -12.88
CA GLU A 56 -3.43 11.53 -13.56
C GLU A 56 -2.71 12.80 -13.09
N MET A 57 -3.38 13.67 -12.32
CA MET A 57 -2.77 14.90 -11.83
C MET A 57 -1.77 14.64 -10.71
N SER A 58 -0.59 15.27 -10.81
CA SER A 58 0.40 15.25 -9.74
C SER A 58 -0.01 16.14 -8.56
N LEU A 59 0.40 15.78 -7.35
CA LEU A 59 0.17 16.62 -6.17
C LEU A 59 0.84 18.00 -6.28
N ALA A 60 1.96 18.09 -7.00
CA ALA A 60 2.61 19.38 -7.30
C ALA A 60 1.72 20.28 -8.15
N THR A 61 1.06 19.73 -9.16
CA THR A 61 0.09 20.45 -10.00
C THR A 61 -1.11 20.90 -9.17
N VAL A 62 -1.66 20.00 -8.35
CA VAL A 62 -2.79 20.34 -7.47
C VAL A 62 -2.42 21.47 -6.51
N ARG A 63 -1.21 21.41 -5.93
CA ARG A 63 -0.67 22.46 -5.06
C ARG A 63 -0.58 23.81 -5.78
N ALA A 64 0.05 23.84 -6.95
CA ALA A 64 0.33 25.07 -7.68
C ALA A 64 -0.93 25.71 -8.30
N TYR A 65 -1.86 24.89 -8.80
CA TYR A 65 -2.94 25.36 -9.66
C TYR A 65 -4.34 25.23 -9.06
N VAL A 66 -4.56 24.36 -8.07
CA VAL A 66 -5.88 24.14 -7.49
C VAL A 66 -5.98 24.71 -6.07
N TRP A 67 -5.04 24.36 -5.19
CA TRP A 67 -5.05 24.81 -3.80
C TRP A 67 -4.72 26.30 -3.68
N LYS A 68 -3.58 26.71 -4.25
CA LYS A 68 -3.12 28.11 -4.30
C LYS A 68 -3.00 28.81 -2.94
N LYS A 69 -2.94 28.08 -1.83
CA LYS A 69 -2.69 28.66 -0.50
C LYS A 69 -1.33 28.22 0.06
N PRO A 70 -0.70 29.05 0.92
CA PRO A 70 0.61 28.73 1.49
C PRO A 70 0.55 27.65 2.58
N GLU A 71 -0.61 27.42 3.21
CA GLU A 71 -0.83 26.34 4.19
C GLU A 71 -0.80 24.98 3.50
N ASP A 72 -0.67 23.88 4.25
CA ASP A 72 -0.59 22.53 3.69
C ASP A 72 -1.75 22.17 2.75
N LEU A 73 -1.45 21.34 1.74
CA LEU A 73 -2.43 20.91 0.76
C LEU A 73 -3.47 20.00 1.43
N ILE A 74 -4.72 20.46 1.48
CA ILE A 74 -5.83 19.67 2.02
C ILE A 74 -6.62 19.01 0.89
N LEU A 75 -6.72 17.69 0.94
CA LEU A 75 -7.53 16.87 0.05
C LEU A 75 -8.68 16.23 0.82
N ASN A 76 -9.86 16.27 0.23
CA ASN A 76 -11.03 15.53 0.70
C ASN A 76 -11.20 14.29 -0.19
N TYR A 77 -11.83 13.25 0.33
CA TYR A 77 -12.15 12.06 -0.46
C TYR A 77 -13.59 11.63 -0.23
N LYS A 78 -14.17 10.95 -1.22
CA LYS A 78 -15.44 10.25 -1.05
C LYS A 78 -15.41 8.91 -1.78
N VAL A 79 -16.10 7.94 -1.20
CA VAL A 79 -16.33 6.64 -1.83
C VAL A 79 -17.53 6.78 -2.75
N VAL A 80 -17.34 6.42 -4.01
CA VAL A 80 -18.37 6.35 -5.03
C VAL A 80 -18.64 4.87 -5.29
N GLN A 81 -19.89 4.46 -5.18
CA GLN A 81 -20.30 3.13 -5.58
C GLN A 81 -20.63 3.19 -7.07
N SER A 82 -19.92 2.40 -7.89
CA SER A 82 -20.33 2.19 -9.28
C SER A 82 -21.71 1.54 -9.26
N ARG A 83 -22.71 2.23 -9.79
CA ARG A 83 -24.09 1.75 -9.89
C ARG A 83 -24.23 0.71 -10.99
#